data_AF-A0A7L1Y512-F1
#
_entry.id   AF-A0A7L1Y512-F1
#
_cell.length_a   1.000
_cell.length_b   1.000
_cell.length_c   1.000
_cell.angle_alpha   90.00
_cell.angle_beta   90.00
_cell.angle_gamma   90.00
#
_symmetry.space_group_name_H-M   'P 1'
#
loop_
_entity.id
_entity.type
_entity.pdbx_description
1 polymer ?
#
loop_
_entity_poly.entity_id
_entity_poly.type
_entity_poly.pdbx_seq_one_letter_code
_entity_poly.pdbx_strand_id
1 'polypeptide(L)' 'CGEVLRFARARGYGAVVLSTSVVQVAAQRLYEGQGFRKVSSFSPSLLGTLLCFQIFHYRCDLPGGT' A
#
# COMPACT_ATOMS: atom_id res chain seq x y z
N CYS A 1 6.38 3.15 -8.19
CA CYS A 1 6.06 1.73 -7.96
C CYS A 1 6.03 0.90 -9.24
N GLY A 2 6.02 1.51 -10.43
CA GLY A 2 6.01 0.80 -11.72
C GLY A 2 7.06 -0.31 -11.86
N GLU A 3 8.31 -0.08 -11.47
CA GLU A 3 9.36 -1.12 -11.51
C GLU A 3 9.03 -2.34 -10.64
N VAL A 4 8.55 -2.11 -9.41
CA VAL A 4 8.16 -3.19 -8.48
C VAL A 4 6.97 -3.97 -9.03
N LEU A 5 5.98 -3.30 -9.61
CA LEU A 5 4.83 -3.96 -10.23
C LEU A 5 5.25 -4.80 -11.45
N ARG A 6 6.15 -4.27 -12.29
CA ARG A 6 6.67 -5.00 -13.46
C ARG A 6 7.47 -6.21 -13.03
N PHE A 7 8.37 -6.04 -12.05
CA PHE A 7 9.13 -7.12 -11.46
C PHE A 7 8.22 -8.19 -10.87
N ALA A 8 7.21 -7.78 -10.09
CA ALA A 8 6.35 -8.72 -9.41
C ALA A 8 5.49 -9.52 -10.40
N ARG A 9 5.01 -8.86 -11.46
CA ARG A 9 4.31 -9.52 -12.56
C ARG A 9 5.21 -10.50 -13.31
N ALA A 10 6.44 -10.10 -13.64
CA ALA A 10 7.40 -10.96 -14.33
C ALA A 10 7.77 -12.22 -13.52
N ARG A 11 7.66 -12.15 -12.19
CA ARG A 11 7.88 -13.26 -11.25
C ARG A 11 6.63 -14.09 -10.97
N GLY A 12 5.47 -13.72 -11.52
CA GLY A 12 4.20 -14.43 -11.29
C GLY A 12 3.59 -14.22 -9.91
N TYR A 13 3.95 -13.14 -9.18
CA TYR A 13 3.27 -12.85 -7.91
C TYR A 13 1.84 -12.36 -8.13
N GLY A 14 0.92 -12.79 -7.25
CA GLY A 14 -0.50 -12.40 -7.34
C GLY A 14 -0.81 -10.97 -6.87
N ALA A 15 0.02 -10.38 -6.01
CA ALA A 15 -0.18 -9.00 -5.54
C ALA A 15 1.09 -8.37 -4.98
N VAL A 16 1.08 -7.04 -4.89
CA VAL A 16 2.06 -6.24 -4.15
C VAL A 16 1.36 -5.55 -2.98
N VAL A 17 1.97 -5.59 -1.80
CA VAL A 17 1.46 -4.92 -0.58
C VAL A 17 2.45 -3.84 -0.14
N LEU A 18 1.94 -2.69 0.27
CA LEU A 18 2.72 -1.54 0.76
C LEU A 18 2.11 -1.03 2.07
N SER A 19 2.95 -0.50 2.95
CA SER A 19 2.52 0.21 4.17
C SER A 19 3.02 1.65 4.13
N THR A 20 2.17 2.60 4.48
CA THR A 20 2.49 4.04 4.47
C THR A 20 1.80 4.76 5.62
N SER A 21 2.33 5.88 6.10
CA SER A 21 1.67 6.66 7.14
C SER A 21 0.58 7.57 6.57
N VAL A 22 -0.43 7.87 7.39
CA VAL A 22 -1.48 8.86 7.12
C VAL A 22 -0.93 10.24 6.75
N VAL A 23 0.26 10.62 7.25
CA VAL A 23 0.86 11.93 6.95
C VAL A 23 1.46 12.00 5.54
N GLN A 24 1.75 10.86 4.90
CA GLN A 24 2.43 10.78 3.61
C GLN A 24 1.44 10.88 2.44
N VAL A 25 0.69 11.98 2.37
CA VAL A 25 -0.43 12.17 1.40
C VAL A 25 0.03 12.04 -0.06
N ALA A 26 1.21 12.57 -0.40
CA ALA A 26 1.76 12.46 -1.75
C ALA A 26 2.02 11.00 -2.15
N ALA A 27 2.50 10.17 -1.22
CA ALA A 27 2.73 8.76 -1.45
C ALA A 27 1.41 8.01 -1.63
N GLN A 28 0.39 8.31 -0.81
CA GLN A 28 -0.96 7.73 -0.94
C GLN A 28 -1.56 7.97 -2.33
N ARG A 29 -1.54 9.23 -2.80
CA ARG A 29 -2.02 9.57 -4.15
C ARG A 29 -1.23 8.86 -5.25
N LEU A 30 0.09 8.75 -5.10
CA LEU A 30 0.94 8.02 -6.02
C LEU A 30 0.59 6.53 -6.09
N TYR A 31 0.31 5.89 -4.95
CA TYR A 31 -0.06 4.48 -4.90
C TYR A 31 -1.45 4.25 -5.51
N GLU A 32 -2.43 5.06 -5.12
CA GLU A 32 -3.80 4.99 -5.63
C GLU A 32 -3.85 5.19 -7.15
N GLY A 33 -3.10 6.17 -7.67
CA GLY A 33 -2.97 6.40 -9.12
C GLY A 33 -2.29 5.26 -9.89
N GLN A 34 -1.57 4.36 -9.22
CA GLN A 34 -0.96 3.16 -9.81
C GLN A 34 -1.80 1.89 -9.63
N GLY A 35 -3.02 2.01 -9.08
CA GLY A 35 -3.95 0.89 -8.92
C GLY A 35 -3.86 0.17 -7.58
N PHE A 36 -3.12 0.70 -6.60
CA PHE A 36 -3.18 0.19 -5.23
C PHE A 36 -4.46 0.64 -4.54
N ARG A 37 -5.05 -0.26 -3.75
CA ARG A 37 -6.25 0.00 -2.94
C ARG A 37 -5.90 -0.12 -1.46
N LYS A 38 -6.41 0.78 -0.63
CA LYS A 38 -6.28 0.68 0.82
C LYS A 38 -7.12 -0.49 1.31
N VAL A 39 -6.51 -1.42 2.04
CA VAL A 39 -7.17 -2.65 2.54
C VAL A 39 -7.29 -2.69 4.05
N SER A 40 -6.41 -1.98 4.77
CA SER A 40 -6.51 -1.84 6.22
C SER A 40 -5.74 -0.63 6.72
N SER A 41 -5.96 -0.30 7.99
CA SER A 41 -5.20 0.71 8.71
C SER A 41 -5.10 0.37 10.18
N PHE A 42 -3.99 0.71 10.82
CA PHE A 42 -3.82 0.53 12.26
C PHE A 42 -2.99 1.65 12.87
N SER A 43 -3.18 1.91 14.16
CA SER A 43 -2.33 2.81 14.92
C SER A 43 -1.15 2.03 15.51
N PRO A 44 0.09 2.51 15.38
CA PRO A 44 1.27 1.76 15.81
C PRO A 44 1.43 1.70 17.34
N SER A 45 0.75 2.58 18.08
CA SER A 45 0.79 2.66 19.55
C SER A 45 -0.40 3.46 20.09
N LEU A 46 -0.62 3.44 21.40
CA LEU A 46 -1.62 4.30 22.07
C LEU A 46 -1.37 5.79 21.82
N LEU A 47 -0.09 6.20 21.83
CA LEU A 47 0.29 7.56 21.46
C LEU A 47 -0.06 7.86 20.00
N GLY A 48 0.15 6.90 19.11
CA GLY A 48 -0.29 7.01 17.71
C GLY A 48 -1.81 7.19 17.60
N THR A 49 -2.59 6.43 18.37
CA THR A 49 -4.05 6.59 18.45
C THR A 49 -4.45 7.99 18.94
N LEU A 50 -3.82 8.49 20.01
CA LEU A 50 -4.08 9.82 20.55
C LEU A 50 -3.79 10.94 19.54
N LEU A 51 -2.74 10.76 18.73
CA LEU A 51 -2.33 11.69 17.68
C LEU A 51 -3.07 11.48 16.35
N CYS A 52 -4.06 10.57 16.29
CA CYS A 52 -4.71 10.14 15.06
C CYS A 52 -3.72 9.67 13.96
N PHE A 53 -2.53 9.23 14.37
CA PHE A 53 -1.50 8.70 13.49
C PHE A 53 -1.81 7.24 13.17
N GLN A 54 -2.01 6.97 11.89
CA GLN A 54 -2.34 5.64 11.38
C GLN A 54 -1.35 5.24 10.30
N ILE A 55 -1.07 3.94 10.23
CA ILE A 55 -0.40 3.29 9.12
C ILE A 55 -1.48 2.67 8.24
N PHE A 56 -1.43 2.96 6.95
CA PHE A 56 -2.29 2.42 5.90
C PHE A 56 -1.60 1.28 5.18
N HIS A 57 -2.32 0.19 4.97
CA HIS A 57 -1.91 -0.91 4.12
C HIS A 57 -2.63 -0.81 2.78
N TYR A 58 -1.84 -0.90 1.71
CA TYR A 58 -2.27 -0.84 0.33
C TYR A 58 -1.96 -2.17 -0.35
N ARG A 59 -2.87 -2.64 -1.20
CA ARG A 59 -2.71 -3.84 -2.02
C ARG A 59 -3.00 -3.52 -3.49
N CYS A 60 -2.16 -4.00 -4.39
CA CYS A 60 -2.41 -4.00 -5.83
C CYS A 60 -2.37 -5.43 -6.33
N ASP A 61 -3.50 -5.93 -6.78
CA ASP A 61 -3.60 -7.25 -7.41
C ASP A 61 -3.05 -7.21 -8.83
N LEU A 62 -2.29 -8.23 -9.20
CA LEU A 62 -1.65 -8.34 -10.51
C LEU A 62 -2.41 -9.36 -11.36
N PRO A 63 -2.76 -9.03 -12.61
CA PRO A 63 -3.36 -9.99 -13.52
C PRO A 63 -2.34 -11.09 -13.85
N GLY A 64 -2.66 -12.34 -13.52
CA GLY A 64 -1.82 -13.51 -13.77
C GLY A 64 -1.53 -14.41 -12.56
N GLY A 65 -1.95 -14.03 -11.34
CA GLY A 65 -1.90 -14.92 -10.17
C GLY A 65 -3.20 -15.70 -10.00
N THR A 66 -3.36 -16.79 -10.74
CA THR A 66 -4.37 -17.85 -10.47
C THR A 66 -3.72 -18.98 -9.72
#